data_AF-A0A8J7GWN9-F1
#
_entry.id   AF-A0A8J7GWN9-F1
#
_cell.length_a   1.000
_cell.length_b   1.000
_cell.length_c   1.000
_cell.angle_alpha   90.00
_cell.angle_beta   90.00
_cell.angle_gamma   90.00
#
_symmetry.space_group_name_H-M   'P 1'
#
loop_
_entity.id
_entity.type
_entity.pdbx_description
1 polymer ?
#
loop_
_entity_poly.entity_id
_entity_poly.type
_entity_poly.pdbx_seq_one_letter_code
_entity_poly.pdbx_strand_id
1 'polypeptide(L)'
;MHYNFSLPLAFWQARAGVSDAESGKQEISAGYFRLIRNYYRFGWVIPYLFGASPAICSSFLQGRETALPFELGENGLYYLPYAISLRLSDLGYTNKSQSNLGITFNTLDGYVAALKRAIKTPSAEYAAMGVRQGDRYLQLNTNVLQIENELYAPIRPKRVTRSGETPSDALMRGGIEYIEVRSLDINPFTPSGVSAEQVRFLDLFLIWCALADAPKMDSAELQCTRKNRNRIILEGRKPGLTVGMGCETRQQPLADVGHALFRDLRRVAEVLDREHEQPYYQQVCDELSVGFDKPENTFSGRLLPLLKAQGCGNLGLTLADRYREQLSQEPLAVLTEAQFVAESERAWQQTARAGSARYAVVRGLSGSDSGLSRH
;
A
#
# COMPACT_ATOMS: atom_id res chain seq x y z
N MET A 1 -2.86 -2.52 6.00
CA MET A 1 -3.16 -3.68 5.12
C MET A 1 -2.56 -3.46 3.74
N HIS A 2 -2.12 -4.51 3.07
CA HIS A 2 -1.80 -4.46 1.63
C HIS A 2 -2.75 -5.38 0.86
N TYR A 3 -3.20 -4.94 -0.32
CA TYR A 3 -4.05 -5.71 -1.22
C TYR A 3 -3.26 -6.03 -2.49
N ASN A 4 -3.06 -7.32 -2.78
CA ASN A 4 -2.34 -7.78 -3.96
C ASN A 4 -3.36 -8.22 -5.01
N PHE A 5 -3.25 -7.68 -6.21
CA PHE A 5 -4.24 -7.89 -7.27
C PHE A 5 -3.57 -8.17 -8.61
N SER A 6 -4.08 -9.17 -9.33
CA SER A 6 -3.72 -9.43 -10.71
C SER A 6 -4.96 -9.70 -11.56
N LEU A 7 -4.93 -9.23 -12.80
CA LEU A 7 -5.94 -9.57 -13.78
C LEU A 7 -5.59 -10.93 -14.42
N PRO A 8 -6.60 -11.76 -14.71
CA PRO A 8 -6.36 -13.06 -15.34
C PRO A 8 -5.79 -12.88 -16.76
N LEU A 9 -5.04 -13.85 -17.26
CA LEU A 9 -4.50 -13.82 -18.62
C LEU A 9 -5.60 -13.60 -19.68
N ALA A 10 -6.79 -14.17 -19.46
CA ALA A 10 -7.96 -13.98 -20.32
C ALA A 10 -8.35 -12.52 -20.53
N PHE A 11 -8.17 -11.66 -19.51
CA PHE A 11 -8.40 -10.22 -19.66
C PHE A 11 -7.44 -9.59 -20.67
N TRP A 12 -6.15 -9.93 -20.56
CA TRP A 12 -5.12 -9.39 -21.45
C TRP A 12 -5.25 -9.95 -22.87
N GLN A 13 -5.60 -11.23 -23.01
CA GLN A 13 -5.93 -11.86 -24.29
C GLN A 13 -7.05 -11.10 -25.01
N ALA A 14 -8.17 -10.85 -24.32
CA ALA A 14 -9.31 -10.14 -24.89
C ALA A 14 -9.00 -8.67 -25.22
N ARG A 15 -8.16 -8.02 -24.42
CA ARG A 15 -7.91 -6.58 -24.54
C ARG A 15 -6.77 -6.20 -25.47
N ALA A 16 -5.67 -6.95 -25.41
CA ALA A 16 -4.40 -6.61 -26.05
C ALA A 16 -3.94 -7.69 -27.04
N GLY A 17 -4.70 -8.78 -27.22
CA GLY A 17 -4.38 -9.84 -28.16
C GLY A 17 -3.11 -10.63 -27.80
N VAL A 18 -2.70 -10.61 -26.52
CA VAL A 18 -1.52 -11.36 -26.07
C VAL A 18 -1.80 -12.85 -26.07
N SER A 19 -0.86 -13.68 -26.53
CA SER A 19 -1.03 -15.14 -26.52
C SER A 19 -0.81 -15.72 -25.12
N ASP A 20 0.28 -15.31 -24.48
CA ASP A 20 0.72 -15.78 -23.16
C ASP A 20 1.40 -14.65 -22.38
N ALA A 21 1.68 -14.90 -21.09
CA ALA A 21 2.23 -13.88 -20.19
C ALA A 21 3.68 -13.48 -20.50
N GLU A 22 4.48 -14.38 -21.08
CA GLU A 22 5.89 -14.11 -21.40
C GLU A 22 5.99 -13.30 -22.69
N SER A 23 5.27 -13.70 -23.75
CA SER A 23 5.23 -12.98 -25.03
C SER A 23 4.54 -11.62 -24.91
N GLY A 24 3.48 -11.53 -24.09
CA GLY A 24 2.71 -10.31 -23.84
C GLY A 24 3.24 -9.41 -22.72
N LYS A 25 4.46 -9.62 -22.22
CA LYS A 25 4.95 -8.95 -21.01
C LYS A 25 4.95 -7.42 -21.10
N GLN A 26 5.14 -6.86 -22.30
CA GLN A 26 5.19 -5.42 -22.51
C GLN A 26 3.80 -4.80 -22.44
N GLU A 27 2.83 -5.44 -23.08
CA GLU A 27 1.42 -5.04 -23.12
C GLU A 27 0.79 -5.15 -21.73
N ILE A 28 1.06 -6.25 -21.02
CA ILE A 28 0.61 -6.47 -19.64
C ILE A 28 1.23 -5.41 -18.71
N SER A 29 2.53 -5.15 -18.83
CA SER A 29 3.20 -4.12 -18.03
C SER A 29 2.65 -2.72 -18.33
N ALA A 30 2.40 -2.40 -19.59
CA ALA A 30 1.77 -1.14 -19.99
C ALA A 30 0.35 -1.00 -19.41
N GLY A 31 -0.41 -2.09 -19.38
CA GLY A 31 -1.73 -2.18 -18.74
C GLY A 31 -1.68 -1.91 -17.25
N TYR A 32 -0.76 -2.54 -16.52
CA TYR A 32 -0.58 -2.27 -15.08
C TYR A 32 -0.05 -0.85 -14.81
N PHE A 33 0.79 -0.28 -15.68
CA PHE A 33 1.17 1.13 -15.53
C PHE A 33 0.01 2.09 -15.81
N ARG A 34 -0.89 1.78 -16.76
CA ARG A 34 -2.16 2.50 -16.92
C ARG A 34 -2.95 2.46 -15.62
N LEU A 35 -3.11 1.27 -15.03
CA LEU A 35 -3.78 1.11 -13.74
C LEU A 35 -3.13 1.98 -12.67
N ILE A 36 -1.80 1.93 -12.52
CA ILE A 36 -1.07 2.72 -11.52
C ILE A 36 -1.29 4.23 -11.75
N ARG A 37 -1.25 4.74 -12.99
CA ARG A 37 -1.50 6.16 -13.26
C ARG A 37 -2.93 6.57 -12.86
N ASN A 38 -3.93 5.76 -13.18
CA ASN A 38 -5.31 6.01 -12.72
C ASN A 38 -5.42 5.92 -11.19
N TYR A 39 -4.72 4.98 -10.56
CA TYR A 39 -4.63 4.90 -9.11
C TYR A 39 -4.04 6.18 -8.49
N TYR A 40 -3.00 6.77 -9.09
CA TYR A 40 -2.46 8.04 -8.59
C TYR A 40 -3.47 9.18 -8.71
N ARG A 41 -4.32 9.20 -9.75
CA ARG A 41 -5.34 10.24 -9.97
C ARG A 41 -6.57 10.08 -9.08
N PHE A 42 -7.05 8.85 -8.90
CA PHE A 42 -8.36 8.56 -8.29
C PHE A 42 -8.28 7.74 -7.00
N GLY A 43 -7.13 7.16 -6.67
CA GLY A 43 -6.94 6.28 -5.51
C GLY A 43 -7.09 6.98 -4.16
N TRP A 44 -7.34 8.29 -4.12
CA TRP A 44 -7.81 9.01 -2.93
C TRP A 44 -9.18 8.50 -2.44
N VAL A 45 -9.97 7.85 -3.30
CA VAL A 45 -11.25 7.24 -2.90
C VAL A 45 -11.07 6.15 -1.83
N ILE A 46 -9.95 5.43 -1.87
CA ILE A 46 -9.65 4.36 -0.91
C ILE A 46 -9.54 4.90 0.52
N PRO A 47 -8.63 5.86 0.83
CA PRO A 47 -8.60 6.44 2.16
C PRO A 47 -9.85 7.26 2.46
N TYR A 48 -10.58 7.79 1.47
CA TYR A 48 -11.82 8.53 1.74
C TYR A 48 -12.87 7.61 2.37
N LEU A 49 -13.12 6.45 1.76
CA LEU A 49 -14.10 5.47 2.26
C LEU A 49 -13.57 4.72 3.49
N PHE A 50 -12.30 4.30 3.46
CA PHE A 50 -11.73 3.32 4.40
C PHE A 50 -10.58 3.83 5.26
N GLY A 51 -10.28 5.13 5.22
CA GLY A 51 -9.32 5.74 6.14
C GLY A 51 -9.82 5.60 7.57
N ALA A 52 -8.98 5.09 8.45
CA ALA A 52 -9.34 4.75 9.83
C ALA A 52 -8.30 5.27 10.83
N SER A 53 -7.66 6.40 10.50
CA SER A 53 -6.67 7.04 11.37
C SER A 53 -6.86 8.56 11.42
N PRO A 54 -8.04 9.09 11.80
CA PRO A 54 -8.27 10.54 11.86
C PRO A 54 -7.59 11.23 13.05
N ALA A 55 -7.01 10.47 13.98
CA ALA A 55 -6.36 10.95 15.19
C ALA A 55 -5.04 10.19 15.46
N ILE A 56 -4.18 10.80 16.27
CA ILE A 56 -2.92 10.26 16.77
C ILE A 56 -2.78 10.51 18.27
N CYS A 57 -1.91 9.73 18.93
CA CYS A 57 -1.50 10.03 20.29
C CYS A 57 -0.45 11.15 20.29
N SER A 58 -0.45 12.00 21.31
CA SER A 58 0.54 13.07 21.53
C SER A 58 1.99 12.56 21.49
N SER A 59 2.23 11.32 21.94
CA SER A 59 3.54 10.67 21.91
C SER A 59 4.09 10.49 20.49
N PHE A 60 3.24 10.49 19.47
CA PHE A 60 3.66 10.40 18.07
C PHE A 60 4.34 11.70 17.59
N LEU A 61 3.92 12.85 18.10
CA LEU A 61 4.54 14.12 17.76
C LEU A 61 5.90 14.29 18.44
N GLN A 62 6.15 13.63 19.58
CA GLN A 62 7.42 13.69 20.33
C GLN A 62 7.90 15.14 20.55
N GLY A 63 6.97 16.09 20.77
CA GLY A 63 7.29 17.51 20.92
C GLY A 63 7.63 18.26 19.63
N ARG A 64 7.57 17.61 18.46
CA ARG A 64 7.72 18.27 17.16
C ARG A 64 6.52 19.19 16.91
N GLU A 65 6.81 20.45 16.61
CA GLU A 65 5.79 21.39 16.16
C GLU A 65 5.24 20.96 14.80
N THR A 66 3.94 21.14 14.60
CA THR A 66 3.29 20.89 13.32
C THR A 66 2.46 22.09 12.92
N ALA A 67 2.47 22.44 11.63
CA ALA A 67 1.58 23.46 11.09
C ALA A 67 0.13 22.97 10.91
N LEU A 68 -0.15 21.70 11.23
CA LEU A 68 -1.50 21.15 11.11
C LEU A 68 -2.35 21.64 12.30
N PRO A 69 -3.58 22.11 12.05
CA PRO A 69 -4.45 22.68 13.08
C PRO A 69 -5.13 21.57 13.89
N PHE A 70 -4.34 20.81 14.64
CA PHE A 70 -4.86 19.75 15.50
C PHE A 70 -5.79 20.30 16.57
N GLU A 71 -6.92 19.64 16.75
CA GLU A 71 -7.73 19.77 17.95
C GLU A 71 -7.22 18.79 19.01
N LEU A 72 -7.23 19.23 20.27
CA LEU A 72 -6.85 18.43 21.42
C LEU A 72 -8.11 17.81 22.04
N GLY A 73 -8.15 16.48 22.07
CA GLY A 73 -9.11 15.73 22.86
C GLY A 73 -8.56 15.36 24.24
N GLU A 74 -9.36 14.68 25.03
CA GLU A 74 -8.91 14.11 26.31
C GLU A 74 -7.83 13.03 26.10
N ASN A 75 -7.11 12.69 27.17
CA ASN A 75 -6.11 11.61 27.19
C ASN A 75 -5.00 11.72 26.14
N GLY A 76 -4.60 12.95 25.78
CA GLY A 76 -3.50 13.20 24.85
C GLY A 76 -3.84 12.87 23.39
N LEU A 77 -5.12 12.86 23.03
CA LEU A 77 -5.58 12.66 21.66
C LEU A 77 -5.40 13.93 20.83
N TYR A 78 -4.68 13.83 19.71
CA TYR A 78 -4.61 14.88 18.70
C TYR A 78 -5.39 14.42 17.47
N TYR A 79 -6.34 15.22 16.99
CA TYR A 79 -7.12 14.86 15.81
C TYR A 79 -7.37 16.06 14.89
N LEU A 80 -7.67 15.78 13.62
CA LEU A 80 -8.20 16.78 12.69
C LEU A 80 -9.69 16.47 12.45
N PRO A 81 -10.59 17.46 12.56
CA PRO A 81 -12.04 17.21 12.56
C PRO A 81 -12.56 16.55 11.29
N TYR A 82 -11.86 16.76 10.17
CA TYR A 82 -12.23 16.25 8.85
C TYR A 82 -11.22 15.26 8.25
N ALA A 83 -10.16 14.88 8.98
CA ALA A 83 -9.19 13.93 8.47
C ALA A 83 -9.80 12.54 8.31
N ILE A 84 -9.23 11.81 7.35
CA ILE A 84 -9.59 10.42 7.05
C ILE A 84 -8.47 9.45 7.44
N SER A 85 -7.20 9.77 7.13
CA SER A 85 -6.09 8.83 7.31
C SER A 85 -4.75 9.54 7.55
N LEU A 86 -4.49 9.95 8.79
CA LEU A 86 -3.21 10.55 9.18
C LEU A 86 -2.02 9.61 8.95
N ARG A 87 -2.26 8.28 8.93
CA ARG A 87 -1.25 7.27 8.54
C ARG A 87 -0.61 7.56 7.17
N LEU A 88 -1.39 8.10 6.23
CA LEU A 88 -0.94 8.42 4.88
C LEU A 88 -0.46 9.86 4.70
N SER A 89 -0.58 10.69 5.75
CA SER A 89 -0.14 12.09 5.72
C SER A 89 1.38 12.19 5.83
N ASP A 90 1.87 13.43 5.68
CA ASP A 90 3.29 13.76 5.86
C ASP A 90 3.81 13.50 7.29
N LEU A 91 2.90 13.32 8.27
CA LEU A 91 3.24 12.90 9.62
C LEU A 91 3.45 11.39 9.73
N GLY A 92 2.80 10.61 8.86
CA GLY A 92 2.81 9.15 8.91
C GLY A 92 4.07 8.54 8.27
N TYR A 93 3.88 7.58 7.38
CA TYR A 93 4.96 6.76 6.83
C TYR A 93 5.75 7.40 5.67
N THR A 94 5.57 8.69 5.40
CA THR A 94 6.19 9.35 4.24
C THR A 94 7.57 9.90 4.56
N ASN A 95 8.57 9.47 3.80
CA ASN A 95 9.91 10.04 3.86
C ASN A 95 10.04 11.17 2.81
N LYS A 96 10.22 12.43 3.28
CA LYS A 96 10.35 13.62 2.41
C LYS A 96 11.54 13.50 1.44
N SER A 97 12.58 12.74 1.78
CA SER A 97 13.75 12.52 0.90
C SER A 97 13.39 11.80 -0.41
N GLN A 98 12.25 11.11 -0.46
CA GLN A 98 11.85 10.29 -1.62
C GLN A 98 11.00 11.04 -2.65
N SER A 99 10.51 12.26 -2.35
CA SER A 99 9.66 13.01 -3.29
C SER A 99 10.39 13.45 -4.55
N ASN A 100 11.72 13.57 -4.49
CA ASN A 100 12.56 14.08 -5.56
C ASN A 100 13.23 12.98 -6.40
N LEU A 101 12.84 11.71 -6.22
CA LEU A 101 13.47 10.58 -6.93
C LEU A 101 13.12 10.50 -8.42
N GLY A 102 12.19 11.32 -8.93
CA GLY A 102 11.83 11.36 -10.34
C GLY A 102 11.27 10.04 -10.90
N ILE A 103 10.78 9.15 -10.03
CA ILE A 103 10.21 7.87 -10.45
C ILE A 103 8.83 8.10 -11.06
N THR A 104 8.66 7.69 -12.32
CA THR A 104 7.41 7.77 -13.07
C THR A 104 6.87 6.39 -13.45
N PHE A 105 5.62 6.33 -13.89
CA PHE A 105 4.86 5.09 -14.13
C PHE A 105 4.41 5.00 -15.60
N ASN A 106 5.31 5.33 -16.52
CA ASN A 106 5.01 5.40 -17.95
C ASN A 106 5.51 4.19 -18.74
N THR A 107 6.67 3.64 -18.37
CA THR A 107 7.27 2.46 -19.01
C THR A 107 8.01 1.62 -17.97
N LEU A 108 8.14 0.32 -18.24
CA LEU A 108 8.85 -0.62 -17.37
C LEU A 108 10.32 -0.26 -17.23
N ASP A 109 11.01 -0.06 -18.34
CA ASP A 109 12.44 0.31 -18.35
C ASP A 109 12.68 1.62 -17.60
N GLY A 110 11.82 2.63 -17.81
CA GLY A 110 11.91 3.92 -17.16
C GLY A 110 11.74 3.82 -15.64
N TYR A 111 10.74 3.06 -15.19
CA TYR A 111 10.51 2.80 -13.77
C TYR A 111 11.69 2.06 -13.13
N VAL A 112 12.13 0.96 -13.73
CA VAL A 112 13.26 0.14 -13.21
C VAL A 112 14.55 0.95 -13.18
N ALA A 113 14.86 1.70 -14.23
CA ALA A 113 16.05 2.54 -14.29
C ALA A 113 16.04 3.64 -13.22
N ALA A 114 14.89 4.28 -12.98
CA ALA A 114 14.76 5.29 -11.93
C ALA A 114 14.92 4.68 -10.52
N LEU A 115 14.30 3.52 -10.27
CA LEU A 115 14.44 2.80 -9.00
C LEU A 115 15.89 2.36 -8.73
N LYS A 116 16.55 1.77 -9.73
CA LYS A 116 17.97 1.38 -9.62
C LYS A 116 18.91 2.56 -9.42
N ARG A 117 18.55 3.74 -9.94
CA ARG A 117 19.30 4.99 -9.67
C ARG A 117 19.09 5.46 -8.24
N ALA A 118 17.85 5.43 -7.75
CA ALA A 118 17.52 5.86 -6.39
C ALA A 118 18.29 5.07 -5.32
N ILE A 119 18.39 3.74 -5.45
CA ILE A 119 19.17 2.88 -4.53
C ILE A 119 20.69 3.11 -4.59
N LYS A 120 21.19 3.82 -5.62
CA LYS A 120 22.62 4.16 -5.80
C LYS A 120 22.90 5.64 -5.54
N THR A 121 21.89 6.43 -5.19
CA THR A 121 22.04 7.88 -4.98
C THR A 121 22.45 8.14 -3.54
N PRO A 122 23.64 8.70 -3.25
CA PRO A 122 24.06 9.00 -1.89
C PRO A 122 23.15 10.04 -1.21
N SER A 123 22.96 9.93 0.10
CA SER A 123 22.27 10.92 0.93
C SER A 123 23.26 11.55 1.91
N ALA A 124 23.40 12.88 1.87
CA ALA A 124 24.28 13.60 2.80
C ALA A 124 23.82 13.45 4.26
N GLU A 125 22.51 13.48 4.50
CA GLU A 125 21.90 13.25 5.80
C GLU A 125 22.26 11.86 6.36
N TYR A 126 22.17 10.82 5.52
CA TYR A 126 22.44 9.45 5.94
C TYR A 126 23.93 9.17 6.03
N ALA A 127 24.75 9.81 5.20
CA ALA A 127 26.20 9.79 5.31
C ALA A 127 26.68 10.37 6.64
N ALA A 128 26.08 11.47 7.11
CA ALA A 128 26.43 12.08 8.40
C ALA A 128 26.18 11.15 9.60
N MET A 129 25.25 10.21 9.50
CA MET A 129 25.01 9.20 10.53
C MET A 129 26.07 8.07 10.53
N GLY A 130 26.76 7.87 9.42
CA GLY A 130 27.75 6.79 9.25
C GLY A 130 27.12 5.39 9.11
N VAL A 131 27.85 4.45 8.51
CA VAL A 131 27.36 3.07 8.30
C VAL A 131 27.48 2.21 9.56
N ARG A 132 28.47 2.50 10.41
CA ARG A 132 28.85 1.68 11.56
C ARG A 132 29.27 2.59 12.72
N GLN A 133 28.87 2.23 13.93
CA GLN A 133 29.31 2.84 15.18
C GLN A 133 29.91 1.76 16.09
N GLY A 134 31.24 1.82 16.32
CA GLY A 134 31.96 0.73 16.98
C GLY A 134 31.84 -0.56 16.17
N ASP A 135 31.31 -1.64 16.78
CA ASP A 135 31.05 -2.92 16.11
C ASP A 135 29.64 -3.08 15.55
N ARG A 136 28.77 -2.08 15.76
CA ARG A 136 27.38 -2.13 15.34
C ARG A 136 27.18 -1.46 13.99
N TYR A 137 26.66 -2.21 13.02
CA TYR A 137 26.12 -1.63 11.79
C TYR A 137 24.82 -0.87 12.10
N LEU A 138 24.75 0.39 11.65
CA LEU A 138 23.59 1.26 11.80
C LEU A 138 22.66 1.19 10.59
N GLN A 139 23.23 1.00 9.40
CA GLN A 139 22.52 0.97 8.11
C GLN A 139 23.28 0.09 7.10
N LEU A 140 22.60 -0.35 6.04
CA LEU A 140 23.20 -1.16 4.96
C LEU A 140 24.11 -0.33 4.04
N ASN A 141 23.73 0.92 3.79
CA ASN A 141 24.48 1.92 3.04
C ASN A 141 23.96 3.32 3.41
N THR A 142 24.53 4.36 2.81
CA THR A 142 24.16 5.77 3.05
C THR A 142 23.40 6.38 1.87
N ASN A 143 22.76 5.56 1.04
CA ASN A 143 22.01 6.02 -0.12
C ASN A 143 20.59 6.45 0.29
N VAL A 144 19.93 7.24 -0.57
CA VAL A 144 18.54 7.69 -0.35
C VAL A 144 17.59 6.52 -0.12
N LEU A 145 17.85 5.37 -0.74
CA LEU A 145 17.21 4.09 -0.44
C LEU A 145 18.30 3.03 -0.22
N GLN A 146 18.21 2.28 0.88
CA GLN A 146 19.12 1.17 1.14
C GLN A 146 18.88 -0.02 0.22
N ILE A 147 17.59 -0.34 -0.02
CA ILE A 147 17.10 -1.40 -0.91
C ILE A 147 15.78 -0.96 -1.57
N GLU A 148 15.32 -1.64 -2.62
CA GLU A 148 14.09 -1.22 -3.33
C GLU A 148 12.84 -1.20 -2.44
N ASN A 149 12.79 -2.04 -1.40
CA ASN A 149 11.65 -2.14 -0.50
C ASN A 149 11.40 -0.87 0.32
N GLU A 150 12.41 -0.01 0.47
CA GLU A 150 12.33 1.25 1.21
C GLU A 150 11.57 2.35 0.45
N LEU A 151 11.33 2.19 -0.86
CA LEU A 151 10.56 3.15 -1.66
C LEU A 151 9.11 3.21 -1.18
N TYR A 152 8.75 4.20 -0.39
CA TYR A 152 7.38 4.42 0.04
C TYR A 152 6.50 4.88 -1.13
N ALA A 153 5.58 3.99 -1.55
CA ALA A 153 4.61 4.26 -2.61
C ALA A 153 3.24 3.72 -2.19
N PRO A 154 2.13 4.40 -2.53
CA PRO A 154 0.78 3.96 -2.18
C PRO A 154 0.34 2.72 -2.99
N ILE A 155 1.00 2.47 -4.12
CA ILE A 155 0.83 1.31 -4.99
C ILE A 155 2.18 0.95 -5.59
N ARG A 156 2.49 -0.35 -5.74
CA ARG A 156 3.76 -0.83 -6.32
C ARG A 156 3.52 -1.88 -7.41
N PRO A 157 4.25 -1.82 -8.54
CA PRO A 157 4.31 -2.95 -9.47
C PRO A 157 5.14 -4.07 -8.85
N LYS A 158 4.71 -5.32 -9.04
CA LYS A 158 5.34 -6.49 -8.43
C LYS A 158 5.43 -7.66 -9.40
N ARG A 159 6.41 -8.51 -9.12
CA ARG A 159 6.59 -9.86 -9.68
C ARG A 159 7.26 -10.72 -8.62
N VAL A 160 6.91 -12.00 -8.57
CA VAL A 160 7.55 -12.96 -7.66
C VAL A 160 9.02 -13.09 -8.03
N THR A 161 9.88 -12.86 -7.04
CA THR A 161 11.35 -12.93 -7.18
C THR A 161 11.82 -14.38 -7.10
N ARG A 162 12.79 -14.74 -7.94
CA ARG A 162 13.58 -15.96 -7.77
C ARG A 162 14.55 -15.80 -6.60
N SER A 163 15.12 -16.91 -6.12
CA SER A 163 16.13 -16.86 -5.06
C SER A 163 17.33 -15.99 -5.47
N GLY A 164 17.68 -15.01 -4.63
CA GLY A 164 18.76 -14.05 -4.89
C GLY A 164 18.44 -12.94 -5.89
N GLU A 165 17.24 -12.94 -6.49
CA GLU A 165 16.83 -11.94 -7.46
C GLU A 165 16.27 -10.69 -6.77
N THR A 166 16.68 -9.50 -7.21
CA THR A 166 16.12 -8.25 -6.69
C THR A 166 14.71 -8.00 -7.26
N PRO A 167 13.84 -7.27 -6.55
CA PRO A 167 12.53 -6.88 -7.09
C PRO A 167 12.61 -6.18 -8.46
N SER A 168 13.61 -5.33 -8.67
CA SER A 168 13.77 -4.62 -9.95
C SER A 168 14.26 -5.53 -11.08
N ASP A 169 15.10 -6.53 -10.78
CA ASP A 169 15.50 -7.55 -11.75
C ASP A 169 14.35 -8.48 -12.13
N ALA A 170 13.52 -8.89 -11.16
CA ALA A 170 12.34 -9.70 -11.43
C ALA A 170 11.39 -8.99 -12.39
N LEU A 171 11.09 -7.71 -12.11
CA LEU A 171 10.29 -6.86 -12.99
C LEU A 171 10.91 -6.75 -14.38
N MET A 172 12.23 -6.65 -14.49
CA MET A 172 12.86 -6.55 -15.80
C MET A 172 12.81 -7.85 -16.59
N ARG A 173 12.98 -8.98 -15.91
CA ARG A 173 12.92 -10.32 -16.52
C ARG A 173 11.56 -10.58 -17.14
N GLY A 174 10.49 -10.48 -16.35
CA GLY A 174 9.15 -10.94 -16.75
C GLY A 174 8.10 -9.83 -16.91
N GLY A 175 8.43 -8.55 -16.68
CA GLY A 175 7.42 -7.49 -16.61
C GLY A 175 6.62 -7.52 -15.30
N ILE A 176 5.54 -6.75 -15.25
CA ILE A 176 4.66 -6.68 -14.07
C ILE A 176 3.73 -7.89 -14.07
N GLU A 177 3.65 -8.59 -12.94
CA GLU A 177 2.78 -9.76 -12.73
C GLU A 177 1.51 -9.38 -11.98
N TYR A 178 1.66 -8.58 -10.93
CA TYR A 178 0.58 -8.10 -10.08
C TYR A 178 0.92 -6.71 -9.52
N ILE A 179 -0.07 -6.07 -8.89
CA ILE A 179 0.09 -4.80 -8.18
C ILE A 179 -0.15 -5.00 -6.68
N GLU A 180 0.60 -4.26 -5.86
CA GLU A 180 0.42 -4.20 -4.41
C GLU A 180 -0.12 -2.81 -4.04
N VAL A 181 -1.39 -2.74 -3.62
CA VAL A 181 -2.02 -1.54 -3.03
C VAL A 181 -1.67 -1.48 -1.56
N ARG A 182 -1.19 -0.33 -1.08
CA ARG A 182 -0.61 -0.16 0.27
C ARG A 182 -1.27 0.95 1.08
N SER A 183 -2.31 1.60 0.54
CA SER A 183 -2.96 2.74 1.18
C SER A 183 -4.04 2.36 2.19
N LEU A 184 -4.36 1.08 2.38
CA LEU A 184 -5.40 0.68 3.33
C LEU A 184 -4.92 0.78 4.78
N ASP A 185 -5.66 1.54 5.57
CA ASP A 185 -5.58 1.48 7.03
C ASP A 185 -6.13 0.12 7.50
N ILE A 186 -5.85 -0.23 8.76
CA ILE A 186 -6.52 -1.36 9.40
C ILE A 186 -8.00 -1.01 9.58
N ASN A 187 -8.90 -1.91 9.20
CA ASN A 187 -10.32 -1.77 9.49
C ASN A 187 -10.55 -2.08 10.99
N PRO A 188 -10.89 -1.08 11.82
CA PRO A 188 -11.07 -1.27 13.26
C PRO A 188 -12.40 -1.98 13.59
N PHE A 189 -13.29 -2.14 12.62
CA PHE A 189 -14.64 -2.71 12.78
C PHE A 189 -14.71 -4.20 12.44
N THR A 190 -13.56 -4.84 12.17
CA THR A 190 -13.46 -6.28 11.87
C THR A 190 -12.26 -6.89 12.57
N PRO A 191 -12.34 -8.13 13.08
CA PRO A 191 -11.23 -8.80 13.76
C PRO A 191 -10.02 -9.06 12.84
N SER A 192 -10.26 -9.32 11.55
CA SER A 192 -9.23 -9.54 10.51
C SER A 192 -8.53 -8.26 10.05
N GLY A 193 -9.01 -7.08 10.46
CA GLY A 193 -8.50 -5.79 9.97
C GLY A 193 -8.84 -5.46 8.52
N VAL A 194 -9.71 -6.25 7.86
CA VAL A 194 -10.24 -6.01 6.50
C VAL A 194 -11.58 -6.75 6.32
N SER A 195 -12.51 -6.18 5.55
CA SER A 195 -13.81 -6.79 5.24
C SER A 195 -13.94 -7.23 3.78
N ALA A 196 -14.92 -8.10 3.49
CA ALA A 196 -15.19 -8.56 2.12
C ALA A 196 -15.64 -7.41 1.22
N GLU A 197 -16.39 -6.43 1.76
CA GLU A 197 -16.83 -5.23 1.05
C GLU A 197 -15.63 -4.37 0.62
N GLN A 198 -14.61 -4.24 1.47
CA GLN A 198 -13.37 -3.54 1.09
C GLN A 198 -12.65 -4.26 -0.05
N VAL A 199 -12.57 -5.59 -0.01
CA VAL A 199 -11.95 -6.40 -1.08
C VAL A 199 -12.70 -6.23 -2.39
N ARG A 200 -14.03 -6.36 -2.36
CA ARG A 200 -14.88 -6.20 -3.55
C ARG A 200 -14.80 -4.80 -4.14
N PHE A 201 -14.77 -3.76 -3.31
CA PHE A 201 -14.54 -2.39 -3.79
C PHE A 201 -13.19 -2.27 -4.51
N LEU A 202 -12.13 -2.84 -3.95
CA LEU A 202 -10.80 -2.78 -4.55
C LEU A 202 -10.76 -3.52 -5.89
N ASP A 203 -11.43 -4.66 -6.03
CA ASP A 203 -11.57 -5.32 -7.33
C ASP A 203 -12.19 -4.38 -8.36
N LEU A 204 -13.35 -3.80 -8.05
CA LEU A 204 -14.06 -2.87 -8.95
C LEU A 204 -13.18 -1.70 -9.34
N PHE A 205 -12.55 -1.07 -8.34
CA PHE A 205 -11.72 0.11 -8.55
C PHE A 205 -10.47 -0.20 -9.38
N LEU A 206 -9.80 -1.32 -9.14
CA LEU A 206 -8.58 -1.70 -9.84
C LEU A 206 -8.86 -2.18 -11.27
N ILE A 207 -9.98 -2.88 -11.49
CA ILE A 207 -10.48 -3.21 -12.83
C ILE A 207 -10.80 -1.92 -13.59
N TRP A 208 -11.52 -0.98 -12.98
CA TRP A 208 -11.81 0.32 -13.58
C TRP A 208 -10.52 1.09 -13.92
N CYS A 209 -9.53 1.12 -13.01
CA CYS A 209 -8.24 1.74 -13.27
C CYS A 209 -7.50 1.08 -14.43
N ALA A 210 -7.62 -0.23 -14.62
CA ALA A 210 -7.11 -0.88 -15.81
C ALA A 210 -7.87 -0.42 -17.06
N LEU A 211 -9.21 -0.31 -17.01
CA LEU A 211 -10.06 0.02 -18.17
C LEU A 211 -9.91 1.46 -18.64
N ALA A 212 -9.99 2.43 -17.72
CA ALA A 212 -10.00 3.86 -18.03
C ALA A 212 -8.72 4.33 -18.73
N ASP A 213 -8.88 5.28 -19.67
CA ASP A 213 -7.73 5.88 -20.34
C ASP A 213 -6.86 6.65 -19.35
N ALA A 214 -5.55 6.42 -19.43
CA ALA A 214 -4.57 7.05 -18.56
C ALA A 214 -3.44 7.63 -19.39
N PRO A 215 -3.51 8.92 -19.79
CA PRO A 215 -2.37 9.63 -20.36
C PRO A 215 -1.12 9.45 -19.50
N LYS A 216 0.05 9.49 -20.14
CA LYS A 216 1.34 9.47 -19.42
C LYS A 216 1.36 10.61 -18.40
N MET A 217 1.98 10.35 -17.26
CA MET A 217 2.12 11.32 -16.18
C MET A 217 3.58 11.68 -16.02
N ASP A 218 3.90 12.97 -16.04
CA ASP A 218 5.22 13.44 -15.66
C ASP A 218 5.35 13.60 -14.13
N SER A 219 6.54 13.98 -13.68
CA SER A 219 6.81 14.20 -12.25
C SER A 219 5.99 15.34 -11.66
N ALA A 220 5.64 16.37 -12.44
CA ALA A 220 4.88 17.52 -11.96
C ALA A 220 3.41 17.13 -11.73
N GLU A 221 2.80 16.39 -12.66
CA GLU A 221 1.46 15.85 -12.50
C GLU A 221 1.38 14.89 -11.30
N LEU A 222 2.38 14.01 -11.13
CA LEU A 222 2.47 13.13 -9.96
C LEU A 222 2.57 13.92 -8.64
N GLN A 223 3.23 15.08 -8.62
CA GLN A 223 3.26 15.94 -7.44
C GLN A 223 1.89 16.59 -7.20
N CYS A 224 1.18 17.03 -8.24
CA CYS A 224 -0.16 17.58 -8.10
C CYS A 224 -1.16 16.55 -7.57
N THR A 225 -1.12 15.31 -8.08
CA THR A 225 -2.00 14.25 -7.54
C THR A 225 -1.68 13.92 -6.08
N ARG A 226 -0.41 13.97 -5.66
CA ARG A 226 -0.03 13.85 -4.25
C ARG A 226 -0.59 14.99 -3.40
N LYS A 227 -0.55 16.24 -3.88
CA LYS A 227 -1.16 17.39 -3.18
C LYS A 227 -2.66 17.20 -3.01
N ASN A 228 -3.36 16.79 -4.06
CA ASN A 228 -4.81 16.52 -3.99
C ASN A 228 -5.10 15.40 -2.98
N ARG A 229 -4.33 14.30 -3.04
CA ARG A 229 -4.46 13.21 -2.06
C ARG A 229 -4.19 13.68 -0.63
N ASN A 230 -3.16 14.49 -0.39
CA ASN A 230 -2.84 15.00 0.94
C ASN A 230 -3.97 15.90 1.48
N ARG A 231 -4.58 16.74 0.64
CA ARG A 231 -5.75 17.54 1.03
C ARG A 231 -6.92 16.65 1.45
N ILE A 232 -7.22 15.62 0.67
CA ILE A 232 -8.28 14.65 0.97
C ILE A 232 -7.94 13.86 2.25
N ILE A 233 -6.67 13.49 2.46
CA ILE A 233 -6.22 12.83 3.69
C ILE A 233 -6.49 13.66 4.95
N LEU A 234 -6.22 14.96 4.90
CA LEU A 234 -6.27 15.86 6.05
C LEU A 234 -7.66 16.45 6.31
N GLU A 235 -8.46 16.64 5.27
CA GLU A 235 -9.79 17.27 5.39
C GLU A 235 -10.86 16.66 4.48
N GLY A 236 -10.72 15.40 4.10
CA GLY A 236 -11.61 14.68 3.16
C GLY A 236 -13.10 14.74 3.51
N ARG A 237 -13.45 14.76 4.80
CA ARG A 237 -14.85 14.82 5.26
C ARG A 237 -15.40 16.26 5.34
N LYS A 238 -14.62 17.28 4.97
CA LYS A 238 -15.03 18.68 5.07
C LYS A 238 -16.14 18.99 4.06
N PRO A 239 -17.28 19.54 4.49
CA PRO A 239 -18.35 19.94 3.58
C PRO A 239 -17.85 20.90 2.51
N GLY A 240 -18.26 20.69 1.25
CA GLY A 240 -17.85 21.52 0.12
C GLY A 240 -16.40 21.33 -0.33
N LEU A 241 -15.68 20.31 0.17
CA LEU A 241 -14.35 19.99 -0.33
C LEU A 241 -14.41 19.69 -1.83
N THR A 242 -13.52 20.31 -2.58
CA THR A 242 -13.37 20.05 -4.02
C THR A 242 -12.15 19.15 -4.31
N VAL A 243 -11.98 18.73 -5.55
CA VAL A 243 -10.80 18.01 -6.03
C VAL A 243 -10.52 18.46 -7.46
N GLY A 244 -9.25 18.61 -7.79
CA GLY A 244 -8.78 18.88 -9.15
C GLY A 244 -8.29 17.62 -9.85
N MET A 245 -8.32 17.63 -11.18
CA MET A 245 -7.70 16.60 -12.00
C MET A 245 -6.25 16.99 -12.30
N GLY A 246 -5.27 16.23 -11.80
CA GLY A 246 -3.86 16.58 -11.94
C GLY A 246 -3.55 17.98 -11.38
N CYS A 247 -2.92 18.83 -12.19
CA CYS A 247 -2.59 20.23 -11.84
C CYS A 247 -3.64 21.25 -12.31
N GLU A 248 -4.82 20.81 -12.77
CA GLU A 248 -5.82 21.72 -13.32
C GLU A 248 -6.35 22.70 -12.27
N THR A 249 -6.62 23.94 -12.72
CA THR A 249 -7.28 24.97 -11.92
C THR A 249 -8.76 24.64 -11.69
N ARG A 250 -9.37 23.88 -12.59
CA ARG A 250 -10.75 23.43 -12.45
C ARG A 250 -10.85 22.48 -11.26
N GLN A 251 -11.72 22.83 -10.32
CA GLN A 251 -12.03 22.03 -9.15
C GLN A 251 -13.49 21.57 -9.27
N GLN A 252 -13.77 20.34 -8.85
CA GLN A 252 -15.11 19.76 -8.79
C GLN A 252 -15.41 19.32 -7.37
N PRO A 253 -16.67 19.37 -6.88
CA PRO A 253 -17.02 18.80 -5.58
C PRO A 253 -16.59 17.34 -5.48
N LEU A 254 -15.98 16.96 -4.34
CA LEU A 254 -15.48 15.60 -4.14
C LEU A 254 -16.60 14.57 -4.29
N ALA A 255 -17.79 14.88 -3.79
CA ALA A 255 -18.97 14.02 -3.91
C ALA A 255 -19.37 13.77 -5.36
N ASP A 256 -19.36 14.80 -6.21
CA ASP A 256 -19.70 14.66 -7.64
C ASP A 256 -18.73 13.73 -8.36
N VAL A 257 -17.43 13.85 -8.06
CA VAL A 257 -16.39 12.98 -8.63
C VAL A 257 -16.54 11.56 -8.10
N GLY A 258 -16.85 11.39 -6.82
CA GLY A 258 -17.14 10.10 -6.19
C GLY A 258 -18.33 9.39 -6.86
N HIS A 259 -19.46 10.10 -7.01
CA HIS A 259 -20.65 9.59 -7.68
C HIS A 259 -20.39 9.26 -9.14
N ALA A 260 -19.60 10.07 -9.85
CA ALA A 260 -19.20 9.77 -11.23
C ALA A 260 -18.39 8.49 -11.32
N LEU A 261 -17.40 8.31 -10.44
CA LEU A 261 -16.63 7.07 -10.35
C LEU A 261 -17.56 5.88 -10.06
N PHE A 262 -18.48 5.99 -9.10
CA PHE A 262 -19.37 4.90 -8.71
C PHE A 262 -20.36 4.48 -9.80
N ARG A 263 -20.78 5.40 -10.68
CA ARG A 263 -21.55 5.03 -11.88
C ARG A 263 -20.75 4.10 -12.80
N ASP A 264 -19.45 4.35 -12.97
CA ASP A 264 -18.59 3.45 -13.76
C ASP A 264 -18.31 2.13 -13.02
N LEU A 265 -18.06 2.19 -11.71
CA LEU A 265 -17.84 0.98 -10.91
C LEU A 265 -19.06 0.06 -10.93
N ARG A 266 -20.28 0.62 -10.93
CA ARG A 266 -21.52 -0.15 -11.02
C ARG A 266 -21.59 -0.98 -12.31
N ARG A 267 -21.13 -0.43 -13.44
CA ARG A 267 -21.09 -1.16 -14.72
C ARG A 267 -20.08 -2.32 -14.68
N VAL A 268 -18.98 -2.17 -13.95
CA VAL A 268 -18.05 -3.28 -13.70
C VAL A 268 -18.69 -4.32 -12.78
N ALA A 269 -19.39 -3.87 -11.74
CA ALA A 269 -20.09 -4.73 -10.78
C ALA A 269 -21.17 -5.60 -11.46
N GLU A 270 -21.97 -5.03 -12.37
CA GLU A 270 -22.96 -5.76 -13.16
C GLU A 270 -22.35 -6.91 -13.97
N VAL A 271 -21.12 -6.73 -14.48
CA VAL A 271 -20.41 -7.79 -15.21
C VAL A 271 -19.89 -8.87 -14.26
N LEU A 272 -19.31 -8.48 -13.11
CA LEU A 272 -18.81 -9.44 -12.13
C LEU A 272 -19.93 -10.25 -11.48
N ASP A 273 -21.08 -9.63 -11.22
CA ASP A 273 -22.24 -10.28 -10.59
C ASP A 273 -23.05 -11.15 -11.55
N ARG A 274 -22.81 -11.09 -12.88
CA ARG A 274 -23.64 -11.78 -13.88
C ARG A 274 -23.75 -13.29 -13.64
N GLU A 275 -22.66 -13.91 -13.19
CA GLU A 275 -22.58 -15.36 -12.95
C GLU A 275 -22.78 -15.73 -11.46
N HIS A 276 -23.15 -14.77 -10.62
CA HIS A 276 -23.40 -14.97 -9.20
C HIS A 276 -24.90 -14.90 -8.88
N GLU A 277 -25.36 -15.79 -7.99
CA GLU A 277 -26.75 -15.79 -7.53
C GLU A 277 -27.13 -14.52 -6.74
N GLN A 278 -26.15 -13.85 -6.15
CA GLN A 278 -26.32 -12.66 -5.33
C GLN A 278 -25.47 -11.50 -5.88
N PRO A 279 -26.02 -10.27 -5.91
CA PRO A 279 -25.36 -9.11 -6.53
C PRO A 279 -24.37 -8.43 -5.56
N TYR A 280 -23.40 -9.19 -5.05
CA TYR A 280 -22.50 -8.73 -3.99
C TYR A 280 -21.68 -7.50 -4.39
N TYR A 281 -21.23 -7.39 -5.65
CA TYR A 281 -20.47 -6.23 -6.09
C TYR A 281 -21.34 -4.99 -6.27
N GLN A 282 -22.57 -5.13 -6.78
CA GLN A 282 -23.51 -4.01 -6.91
C GLN A 282 -23.96 -3.49 -5.54
N GLN A 283 -24.20 -4.39 -4.56
CA GLN A 283 -24.51 -4.01 -3.18
C GLN A 283 -23.40 -3.13 -2.58
N VAL A 284 -22.13 -3.50 -2.80
CA VAL A 284 -20.97 -2.69 -2.35
C VAL A 284 -20.96 -1.30 -3.00
N CYS A 285 -21.37 -1.17 -4.27
CA CYS A 285 -21.53 0.14 -4.90
C CYS A 285 -22.60 0.98 -4.19
N ASP A 286 -23.76 0.39 -3.92
CA ASP A 286 -24.91 1.07 -3.29
C ASP A 286 -24.61 1.51 -1.86
N GLU A 287 -23.92 0.68 -1.08
CA GLU A 287 -23.58 0.97 0.31
C GLU A 287 -22.51 2.05 0.43
N LEU A 288 -21.43 1.95 -0.37
CA LEU A 288 -20.29 2.84 -0.22
C LEU A 288 -20.51 4.21 -0.87
N SER A 289 -21.36 4.33 -1.90
CA SER A 289 -21.64 5.64 -2.51
C SER A 289 -22.31 6.61 -1.52
N VAL A 290 -23.05 6.11 -0.54
CA VAL A 290 -23.67 6.92 0.51
C VAL A 290 -22.63 7.73 1.30
N GLY A 291 -21.39 7.23 1.40
CA GLY A 291 -20.31 7.92 2.09
C GLY A 291 -19.98 9.31 1.50
N PHE A 292 -20.29 9.56 0.23
CA PHE A 292 -20.09 10.87 -0.41
C PHE A 292 -21.10 11.92 0.00
N ASP A 293 -22.34 11.50 0.26
CA ASP A 293 -23.41 12.39 0.73
C ASP A 293 -23.42 12.52 2.26
N LYS A 294 -22.98 11.44 2.94
CA LYS A 294 -22.93 11.31 4.40
C LYS A 294 -21.52 10.89 4.84
N PRO A 295 -20.55 11.82 4.93
CA PRO A 295 -19.17 11.52 5.28
C PRO A 295 -19.00 10.85 6.66
N GLU A 296 -19.99 10.96 7.54
CA GLU A 296 -20.10 10.23 8.82
C GLU A 296 -20.15 8.71 8.66
N ASN A 297 -20.56 8.20 7.49
CA ASN A 297 -20.62 6.77 7.21
C ASN A 297 -19.28 6.18 6.76
N THR A 298 -18.31 7.02 6.41
CA THR A 298 -16.93 6.58 6.13
C THR A 298 -16.29 6.02 7.40
N PHE A 299 -15.22 5.22 7.27
CA PHE A 299 -14.56 4.63 8.44
C PHE A 299 -14.08 5.69 9.43
N SER A 300 -13.47 6.76 8.93
CA SER A 300 -13.01 7.87 9.78
C SER A 300 -14.16 8.65 10.40
N GLY A 301 -15.28 8.81 9.69
CA GLY A 301 -16.50 9.44 10.19
C GLY A 301 -17.11 8.67 11.36
N ARG A 302 -17.13 7.34 11.26
CA ARG A 302 -17.59 6.43 12.31
C ARG A 302 -16.61 6.34 13.49
N LEU A 303 -15.31 6.35 13.20
CA LEU A 303 -14.26 6.11 14.20
C LEU A 303 -13.96 7.34 15.05
N LEU A 304 -13.98 8.55 14.47
CA LEU A 304 -13.58 9.77 15.18
C LEU A 304 -14.43 10.03 16.45
N PRO A 305 -15.78 9.89 16.45
CA PRO A 305 -16.57 10.02 17.67
C PRO A 305 -16.17 9.02 18.76
N LEU A 306 -15.85 7.77 18.40
CA LEU A 306 -15.40 6.74 19.34
C LEU A 306 -14.04 7.11 19.95
N LEU A 307 -13.12 7.60 19.11
CA LEU A 307 -11.81 8.08 19.55
C LEU A 307 -11.93 9.28 20.49
N LYS A 308 -12.82 10.23 20.19
CA LYS A 308 -13.07 11.39 21.06
C LYS A 308 -13.65 10.98 22.42
N ALA A 309 -14.50 9.94 22.45
CA ALA A 309 -15.13 9.48 23.67
C ALA A 309 -14.21 8.62 24.57
N GLN A 310 -13.31 7.82 23.98
CA GLN A 310 -12.53 6.83 24.74
C GLN A 310 -11.02 7.09 24.71
N GLY A 311 -10.52 7.89 23.77
CA GLY A 311 -9.10 7.98 23.43
C GLY A 311 -8.57 6.77 22.65
N CYS A 312 -7.41 6.93 22.00
CA CYS A 312 -6.82 5.86 21.17
C CYS A 312 -6.51 4.59 21.97
N GLY A 313 -5.95 4.72 23.18
CA GLY A 313 -5.51 3.59 23.99
C GLY A 313 -6.66 2.70 24.45
N ASN A 314 -7.65 3.28 25.12
CA ASN A 314 -8.77 2.52 25.68
C ASN A 314 -9.64 1.89 24.59
N LEU A 315 -9.91 2.63 23.50
CA LEU A 315 -10.66 2.06 22.37
C LEU A 315 -9.90 0.89 21.74
N GLY A 316 -8.59 1.05 21.54
CA GLY A 316 -7.73 0.02 20.99
C GLY A 316 -7.72 -1.25 21.84
N LEU A 317 -7.56 -1.13 23.16
CA LEU A 317 -7.60 -2.26 24.09
C LEU A 317 -8.98 -2.93 24.12
N THR A 318 -10.05 -2.14 24.14
CA THR A 318 -11.43 -2.66 24.12
C THR A 318 -11.72 -3.49 22.87
N LEU A 319 -11.28 -3.01 21.70
CA LEU A 319 -11.42 -3.76 20.45
C LEU A 319 -10.51 -4.99 20.43
N ALA A 320 -9.28 -4.88 20.92
CA ALA A 320 -8.34 -5.99 20.98
C ALA A 320 -8.86 -7.14 21.86
N ASP A 321 -9.37 -6.84 23.06
CA ASP A 321 -9.93 -7.85 23.96
C ASP A 321 -11.15 -8.54 23.34
N ARG A 322 -12.07 -7.76 22.75
CA ARG A 322 -13.23 -8.30 22.04
C ARG A 322 -12.83 -9.24 20.91
N TYR A 323 -11.92 -8.80 20.04
CA TYR A 323 -11.52 -9.61 18.88
C TYR A 323 -10.68 -10.81 19.28
N ARG A 324 -9.89 -10.72 20.36
CA ARG A 324 -9.21 -11.88 20.93
C ARG A 324 -10.22 -12.93 21.41
N GLU A 325 -11.22 -12.51 22.17
CA GLU A 325 -12.25 -13.42 22.68
C GLU A 325 -12.99 -14.13 21.53
N GLN A 326 -13.43 -13.34 20.54
CA GLN A 326 -14.08 -13.87 19.34
C GLN A 326 -13.19 -14.88 18.60
N LEU A 327 -11.96 -14.49 18.23
CA LEU A 327 -11.07 -15.33 17.42
C LEU A 327 -10.56 -16.58 18.16
N SER A 328 -10.53 -16.56 19.50
CA SER A 328 -10.13 -17.72 20.29
C SER A 328 -11.23 -18.79 20.39
N GLN A 329 -12.49 -18.41 20.13
CA GLN A 329 -13.66 -19.31 20.19
C GLN A 329 -14.09 -19.81 18.80
N GLU A 330 -13.67 -19.14 17.73
CA GLU A 330 -13.98 -19.55 16.36
C GLU A 330 -13.17 -20.81 15.95
N PRO A 331 -13.84 -21.90 15.52
CA PRO A 331 -13.14 -23.08 15.04
C PRO A 331 -12.45 -22.80 13.70
N LEU A 332 -11.31 -23.44 13.48
CA LEU A 332 -10.62 -23.35 12.20
C LEU A 332 -11.47 -23.96 11.07
N ALA A 333 -11.62 -23.24 9.95
CA ALA A 333 -12.47 -23.65 8.85
C ALA A 333 -11.71 -24.26 7.65
N VAL A 334 -10.48 -23.80 7.39
CA VAL A 334 -9.70 -24.20 6.20
C VAL A 334 -8.40 -24.92 6.58
N LEU A 335 -7.60 -24.28 7.45
CA LEU A 335 -6.37 -24.85 7.95
C LEU A 335 -6.64 -25.65 9.23
N THR A 336 -5.84 -26.67 9.49
CA THR A 336 -5.88 -27.43 10.75
C THR A 336 -4.70 -27.08 11.64
N GLU A 337 -4.81 -27.37 12.94
CA GLU A 337 -3.72 -27.19 13.89
C GLU A 337 -2.46 -27.95 13.46
N ALA A 338 -2.62 -29.19 12.98
CA ALA A 338 -1.50 -29.99 12.47
C ALA A 338 -0.78 -29.33 11.28
N GLN A 339 -1.50 -28.63 10.39
CA GLN A 339 -0.88 -27.89 9.30
C GLN A 339 -0.08 -26.68 9.79
N PHE A 340 -0.58 -25.97 10.81
CA PHE A 340 0.18 -24.88 11.44
C PHE A 340 1.47 -25.37 12.10
N VAL A 341 1.40 -26.49 12.83
CA VAL A 341 2.57 -27.12 13.45
C VAL A 341 3.59 -27.53 12.39
N ALA A 342 3.15 -28.23 11.35
CA ALA A 342 4.02 -28.69 10.27
C ALA A 342 4.73 -27.53 9.54
N GLU A 343 4.01 -26.43 9.26
CA GLU A 343 4.62 -25.27 8.61
C GLU A 343 5.58 -24.52 9.55
N SER A 344 5.28 -24.46 10.85
CA SER A 344 6.20 -23.93 11.87
C SER A 344 7.53 -24.71 11.88
N GLU A 345 7.46 -26.03 11.93
CA GLU A 345 8.65 -26.90 11.89
C GLU A 345 9.44 -26.74 10.59
N ARG A 346 8.74 -26.70 9.45
CA ARG A 346 9.36 -26.47 8.15
C ARG A 346 10.09 -25.13 8.09
N ALA A 347 9.50 -24.06 8.61
CA ALA A 347 10.12 -22.74 8.65
C ALA A 347 11.39 -22.72 9.52
N TRP A 348 11.38 -23.40 10.66
CA TRP A 348 12.57 -23.59 11.50
C TRP A 348 13.69 -24.33 10.78
N GLN A 349 13.36 -25.43 10.08
CA GLN A 349 14.33 -26.19 9.30
C GLN A 349 14.94 -25.37 8.16
N GLN A 350 14.14 -24.58 7.45
CA GLN A 350 14.63 -23.69 6.39
C GLN A 350 15.59 -22.62 6.94
N THR A 351 15.24 -22.03 8.08
CA THR A 351 16.09 -21.03 8.76
C THR A 351 17.41 -21.63 9.21
N ALA A 352 17.37 -22.83 9.81
CA ALA A 352 18.57 -23.57 10.22
C ALA A 352 19.47 -23.90 9.02
N ARG A 353 18.90 -24.41 7.92
CA ARG A 353 19.66 -24.69 6.67
C ARG A 353 20.29 -23.43 6.09
N ALA A 354 19.57 -22.30 6.06
CA ALA A 354 20.10 -21.03 5.60
C ALA A 354 21.26 -20.53 6.49
N GLY A 355 21.16 -20.74 7.81
CA GLY A 355 22.24 -20.48 8.77
C GLY A 355 23.48 -21.35 8.50
N SER A 356 23.31 -22.67 8.39
CA SER A 356 24.42 -23.61 8.14
C SER A 356 25.09 -23.39 6.78
N ALA A 357 24.33 -23.05 5.74
CA ALA A 357 24.87 -22.73 4.42
C ALA A 357 25.77 -21.47 4.45
N ARG A 358 25.45 -20.47 5.28
CA ARG A 358 26.32 -19.29 5.47
C ARG A 358 27.66 -19.65 6.11
N TYR A 359 27.69 -20.57 7.07
CA TYR A 359 28.94 -21.03 7.70
C TYR A 359 29.85 -21.82 6.75
N ALA A 360 29.28 -22.58 5.81
CA ALA A 360 30.06 -23.30 4.81
C ALA A 360 30.74 -22.37 3.78
N VAL A 361 30.05 -21.31 3.35
CA VAL A 361 30.61 -20.31 2.41
C VAL A 361 31.71 -19.47 3.08
N VAL A 362 31.56 -19.11 4.36
CA VAL A 362 32.61 -18.37 5.10
C VAL A 362 33.87 -19.21 5.29
N ARG A 363 33.78 -20.52 5.48
CA ARG A 363 34.95 -21.42 5.54
C ARG A 363 35.59 -21.70 4.19
N GLY A 364 34.82 -21.66 3.10
CA GLY A 364 35.34 -21.81 1.73
C GLY A 364 36.21 -20.65 1.25
N LEU A 365 36.10 -19.47 1.88
CA LEU A 365 36.92 -18.28 1.59
C LEU A 365 38.16 -18.15 2.51
N SER A 366 38.31 -19.02 3.52
CA SER A 366 39.50 -19.09 4.38
C SER A 366 40.42 -20.27 4.04
N GLY A 367 40.23 -20.91 2.89
CA GLY A 367 40.92 -22.13 2.47
C GLY A 367 41.96 -21.93 1.39
N SER A 368 42.91 -21.01 1.59
CA SER A 368 44.18 -21.03 0.85
C SER A 368 45.27 -20.40 1.72
N ASP A 369 45.72 -21.12 2.76
CA ASP A 369 47.14 -21.15 3.07
C ASP A 369 47.56 -22.25 4.04
N SER A 370 48.77 -22.74 3.80
CA SER A 370 49.62 -23.62 4.62
C SER A 370 49.22 -25.10 4.76
N GLY A 371 49.96 -25.95 4.04
CA GLY A 371 50.13 -27.35 4.39
C GLY A 371 51.06 -27.54 5.59
N LEU A 372 50.98 -28.70 6.22
CA LEU A 372 52.12 -29.46 6.77
C LEU A 372 51.63 -30.81 7.33
N SER A 373 52.18 -31.87 6.73
CA SER A 373 52.64 -33.13 7.34
C SER A 373 51.99 -33.63 8.62
N ARG A 374 51.50 -34.88 8.58
CA ARG A 374 51.95 -35.96 9.47
C ARG A 374 51.49 -37.34 8.98
N HIS A 375 52.49 -38.18 8.74
CA HIS A 375 52.58 -39.64 8.62
C HIS A 375 51.57 -40.44 7.79
#